data_AF-A0A381IAE3-F1
#
_entry.id   AF-A0A381IAE3-F1
#
_cell.length_a   1.000
_cell.length_b   1.000
_cell.length_c   1.000
_cell.angle_alpha   90.00
_cell.angle_beta   90.00
_cell.angle_gamma   90.00
#
_symmetry.space_group_name_H-M   'P 1'
#
loop_
_entity.id
_entity.type
_entity.pdbx_description
1 polymer ?
#
loop_
_entity_poly.entity_id
_entity_poly.type
_entity_poly.pdbx_seq_one_letter_code
_entity_poly.pdbx_strand_id
1 'polypeptide(L)' 'MDISIENKRINNIYAMGEYFTIMSGNDMYEATTVILATGVEYTRPIKGEEEFLGRGVGYCATCDAPLYRK' A
#
# COMPACT_ATOMS: atom_id res chain seq x y z
N MET A 1 2.14 13.27 -20.10
CA MET A 1 1.08 13.23 -19.08
C MET A 1 1.70 13.76 -17.80
N ASP A 2 1.46 15.01 -17.47
CA ASP A 2 1.99 15.65 -16.26
C ASP A 2 1.09 15.32 -15.06
N ILE A 3 1.42 14.24 -14.36
CA ILE A 3 0.77 13.87 -13.10
C ILE A 3 1.76 14.16 -11.97
N SER A 4 1.38 15.04 -11.06
CA SER A 4 2.15 15.32 -9.84
C SER A 4 1.91 14.22 -8.79
N ILE A 5 2.99 13.69 -8.21
CA ILE A 5 2.93 12.71 -7.12
C ILE A 5 3.36 13.36 -5.82
N GLU A 6 2.48 13.34 -4.82
CA GLU A 6 2.77 13.78 -3.46
C GLU A 6 3.15 12.58 -2.59
N ASN A 7 4.42 12.46 -2.20
CA ASN A 7 4.93 11.37 -1.36
C ASN A 7 4.56 11.57 0.11
N LYS A 8 3.26 11.47 0.41
CA LYS A 8 2.69 11.73 1.74
C LYS A 8 1.77 10.59 2.18
N ARG A 9 1.79 10.26 3.48
CA ARG A 9 0.89 9.25 4.06
C ARG A 9 -0.44 9.92 4.44
N ILE A 10 -1.51 9.47 3.79
CA ILE A 10 -2.87 9.85 4.20
C ILE A 10 -3.24 9.10 5.48
N ASN A 11 -3.61 9.84 6.51
CA ASN A 11 -3.99 9.30 7.82
C ASN A 11 -5.50 9.07 7.93
N ASN A 12 -6.30 10.04 7.46
CA ASN A 12 -7.76 10.01 7.56
C ASN A 12 -8.40 10.62 6.32
N ILE A 13 -9.59 10.13 5.98
CA ILE A 13 -10.47 10.70 4.96
C ILE A 13 -11.85 10.83 5.58
N TYR A 14 -12.41 12.04 5.58
CA TYR A 14 -13.73 12.34 6.12
C TYR A 14 -14.69 12.70 4.98
N ALA A 15 -15.88 12.10 4.98
CA ALA A 15 -16.95 12.45 4.05
C ALA A 15 -17.75 13.64 4.59
N MET A 16 -17.75 14.76 3.85
CA MET A 16 -18.45 15.99 4.23
C MET A 16 -19.79 16.19 3.50
N GLY A 17 -20.28 15.13 2.84
CA GLY A 17 -21.46 15.18 1.97
C GLY A 17 -21.06 15.30 0.51
N GLU A 18 -20.80 16.52 0.04
CA GLU A 18 -20.50 16.79 -1.38
C GLU A 18 -19.01 16.62 -1.75
N TYR A 19 -18.13 16.54 -0.75
CA TYR A 19 -16.69 16.40 -0.94
C TYR A 19 -16.05 15.64 0.23
N PHE A 20 -14.75 15.37 0.11
CA PHE A 20 -13.94 14.69 1.10
C PHE A 20 -12.82 15.61 1.60
N THR A 21 -12.61 15.59 2.92
CA THR A 21 -11.42 16.16 3.55
C THR A 21 -10.41 15.05 3.80
N ILE A 22 -9.20 15.22 3.29
CA ILE A 22 -8.12 14.24 3.34
C ILE A 22 -7.00 14.81 4.20
N MET A 23 -6.60 14.10 5.24
CA MET A 23 -5.56 14.55 6.18
C MET A 23 -4.25 13.79 6.00
N SER A 24 -3.15 14.53 5.95
CA SER A 24 -1.78 14.00 5.92
C SER A 24 -0.91 14.79 6.89
N GLY A 25 -0.72 14.27 8.11
CA GLY A 25 -0.02 15.00 9.16
C GLY A 25 -0.74 16.32 9.47
N ASN A 26 -0.05 17.44 9.24
CA ASN A 26 -0.61 18.79 9.40
C ASN A 26 -1.26 19.34 8.12
N ASP A 27 -1.10 18.65 7.00
CA ASP A 27 -1.67 19.08 5.72
C ASP A 27 -3.10 18.57 5.57
N MET A 28 -3.94 19.41 4.96
CA MET A 28 -5.32 19.10 4.65
C MET A 28 -5.58 19.36 3.17
N TYR A 29 -6.26 18.42 2.53
CA TYR A 29 -6.66 18.49 1.13
C TYR A 29 -8.16 18.32 1.01
N GLU A 30 -8.75 18.91 -0.02
CA GLU A 30 -10.16 18.73 -0.36
C GLU A 30 -10.28 18.17 -1.76
N ALA A 31 -11.19 17.20 -1.94
CA ALA A 31 -11.48 16.63 -3.24
C ALA A 31 -12.96 16.22 -3.32
N THR A 32 -13.60 16.47 -4.47
CA THR A 32 -14.97 16.00 -4.73
C THR A 32 -15.04 14.47 -4.83
N THR A 33 -13.96 13.82 -5.25
CA THR A 33 -13.91 12.36 -5.43
C THR A 33 -12.56 11.83 -4.96
N VAL A 34 -12.59 10.66 -4.31
CA VAL A 34 -11.40 9.95 -3.84
C VAL A 34 -11.40 8.54 -4.39
N ILE A 35 -10.26 8.09 -4.91
CA ILE A 35 -10.03 6.71 -5.35
C ILE A 35 -9.10 6.04 -4.33
N LEU A 36 -9.59 5.04 -3.61
CA LEU A 36 -8.77 4.26 -2.68
C LEU A 36 -8.00 3.17 -3.44
N ALA A 37 -6.69 3.33 -3.53
CA ALA A 37 -5.77 2.40 -4.17
C ALA A 37 -4.58 2.06 -3.24
N THR A 38 -4.85 1.90 -1.94
CA THR A 38 -3.83 1.73 -0.89
C THR A 38 -3.15 0.36 -0.86
N GLY A 39 -3.57 -0.56 -1.74
CA GLY A 39 -3.09 -1.94 -1.73
C GLY A 39 -3.60 -2.72 -0.51
N VAL A 40 -2.85 -3.76 -0.15
CA VAL A 40 -3.12 -4.63 1.00
C VAL A 40 -1.91 -4.66 1.92
N GLU A 41 -2.15 -4.73 3.23
CA GLU A 41 -1.09 -4.95 4.21
C GLU A 41 -1.02 -6.45 4.53
N TYR A 42 0.18 -7.02 4.42
CA TYR A 42 0.40 -8.41 4.81
C TYR A 42 0.32 -8.52 6.34
N THR A 43 -0.25 -9.62 6.82
CA THR A 43 -0.39 -9.88 8.26
C THR A 43 0.96 -10.02 8.95
N ARG A 44 0.95 -10.13 10.28
CA ARG A 44 2.19 -10.37 11.04
C ARG A 44 2.95 -11.59 10.51
N PRO A 45 4.28 -11.48 10.33
CA PRO A 45 5.09 -12.58 9.83
C PRO A 45 5.13 -13.73 10.85
N ILE A 46 5.28 -14.95 10.35
CA ILE A 46 5.55 -16.13 11.18
C ILE A 46 7.03 -16.26 11.52
N LYS A 47 7.36 -17.08 12.53
CA LYS A 47 8.76 -17.32 12.92
C LYS A 47 9.56 -17.84 11.72
N GLY A 48 10.66 -17.16 11.40
CA GLY A 48 11.56 -17.49 10.29
C GLY A 48 11.16 -16.87 8.95
N GLU A 49 9.97 -16.29 8.82
CA GLU A 49 9.51 -15.69 7.56
C GLU A 49 10.43 -14.52 7.12
N GLU A 50 10.67 -13.54 8.01
CA GLU A 50 11.56 -12.41 7.71
C GLU A 50 13.03 -12.85 7.55
N GLU A 51 13.48 -13.82 8.35
CA GLU A 51 14.87 -14.30 8.33
C GLU A 51 15.23 -14.99 7.00
N PHE A 52 14.28 -15.73 6.43
CA PHE A 52 14.46 -16.49 5.20
C PHE A 52 13.83 -15.84 3.96
N LEU A 53 13.29 -14.61 4.08
CA LEU A 53 12.72 -13.86 2.96
C LEU A 53 13.80 -13.62 1.89
N GLY A 54 13.50 -13.99 0.65
CA GLY A 54 14.44 -13.95 -0.47
C GLY A 54 15.51 -15.06 -0.44
N ARG A 55 15.51 -15.94 0.57
CA ARG A 55 16.45 -17.07 0.75
C ARG A 55 15.72 -18.41 0.90
N GLY A 56 14.55 -18.54 0.28
CA GLY A 56 13.69 -19.72 0.41
C GLY A 56 12.23 -19.37 0.72
N VAL A 57 11.98 -18.19 1.30
CA VAL A 57 10.65 -17.64 1.55
C VAL A 57 10.37 -16.53 0.54
N GLY A 58 9.16 -16.50 -0.04
CA GLY A 58 8.70 -15.50 -0.99
C GLY A 58 7.19 -15.31 -0.92
N TYR A 59 6.71 -14.12 -1.32
CA TYR A 59 5.30 -13.74 -1.21
C TYR A 59 4.49 -14.00 -2.48
N CYS A 60 5.15 -14.27 -3.61
CA CYS A 60 4.50 -14.54 -4.88
C CYS A 60 4.96 -15.89 -5.44
N ALA A 61 4.22 -16.96 -5.09
CA ALA A 61 4.56 -18.32 -5.51
C ALA A 61 4.65 -18.46 -7.05
N THR A 62 3.82 -17.76 -7.82
CA THR A 62 3.86 -17.79 -9.28
C THR A 62 5.06 -17.05 -9.86
N CYS A 63 5.48 -15.96 -9.23
CA CYS A 63 6.67 -15.21 -9.62
C CYS A 63 7.93 -16.04 -9.35
N ASP A 64 7.97 -16.73 -8.20
CA ASP A 64 9.14 -17.47 -7.74
C ASP A 64 9.23 -18.88 -8.31
N ALA A 65 8.13 -19.43 -8.85
CA ALA A 65 8.06 -20.78 -9.38
C ALA A 65 9.23 -21.21 -10.31
N PRO A 66 9.75 -20.36 -11.22
CA PRO A 66 10.89 -20.74 -12.07
C PRO A 66 12.17 -21.07 -11.29
N LEU A 67 12.37 -20.50 -10.10
CA LEU A 67 13.57 -20.70 -9.28
C LEU A 67 13.59 -22.05 -8.55
N TYR A 68 12.43 -22.70 -8.41
CA TYR A 68 12.26 -23.94 -7.64
C TYR A 68 11.96 -25.17 -8.51
N ARG A 69 12.03 -25.02 -9.84
CA ARG A 69 11.95 -26.16 -10.77
C ARG A 69 13.31 -26.86 -10.84
N LYS A 70 13.29 -28.19 -10.73
CA LYS A 70 14.41 -29.06 -11.09
C LYS A 70 14.57 -29.14 -12.60
#